data_AF-A0A519KAG0-F1
#
_entry.id   AF-A0A519KAG0-F1
#
_cell.length_a   1.000
_cell.length_b   1.000
_cell.length_c   1.000
_cell.angle_alpha   90.00
_cell.angle_beta   90.00
_cell.angle_gamma   90.00
#
_symmetry.space_group_name_H-M   'P 1'
#
loop_
_entity.id
_entity.type
_entity.pdbx_description
1 polymer ?
#
loop_
_entity_poly.entity_id
_entity_poly.type
_entity_poly.pdbx_seq_one_letter_code
_entity_poly.pdbx_strand_id
1 'polypeptide(L)'
;MKIQRRAVDYESEYKKLQDRARRISKDLGIHEAKNLVKSTFPYNNYRKVDIDGHDFYYGGTNIFLIVTEIVIEEALKMFPKNFGNGNAVSVLHALNKTRFLHERIKDAIRIYGNENFVWVFDRLSDDNDSRILRLDLFRRLNKIPHKKRKWDFTGGIFHALKHFSIKGQPLSTGTDINDVQNIQSIIFLIIKAFFLIPGTFDGAGTTYTVTFDYDEKYNLKFIFYHEVNTKVYFLKTIYKIKKKKEK
;
A
#
# COMPACT_ATOMS: atom_id res chain seq x y z
N MET A 1 -30.88 2.01 -23.26
CA MET A 1 -30.24 1.59 -22.00
C MET A 1 -30.86 2.39 -20.85
N LYS A 2 -31.71 1.77 -20.02
CA LYS A 2 -32.31 2.45 -18.86
C LYS A 2 -31.23 2.59 -17.78
N ILE A 3 -30.73 3.80 -17.58
CA ILE A 3 -29.82 4.11 -16.48
C ILE A 3 -30.68 4.25 -15.23
N GLN A 4 -30.80 3.17 -14.46
CA GLN A 4 -31.40 3.20 -13.14
C GLN A 4 -30.35 3.75 -12.17
N ARG A 5 -30.45 5.03 -11.80
CA ARG A 5 -29.61 5.61 -10.76
C ARG A 5 -29.99 4.94 -9.43
N ARG A 6 -29.25 3.91 -9.01
CA ARG A 6 -29.31 3.45 -7.61
C ARG A 6 -28.77 4.60 -6.75
N ALA A 7 -29.57 5.07 -5.81
CA ALA A 7 -29.07 5.92 -4.74
C ALA A 7 -28.08 5.08 -3.92
N VAL A 8 -26.78 5.37 -4.07
CA VAL A 8 -25.73 4.76 -3.24
C VAL A 8 -25.78 5.50 -1.90
N ASP A 9 -26.14 4.80 -0.83
CA ASP A 9 -26.15 5.34 0.54
C ASP A 9 -24.72 5.35 1.09
N TYR A 10 -23.92 6.30 0.59
CA TYR A 10 -22.53 6.50 0.97
C TYR A 10 -22.34 6.65 2.49
N GLU A 11 -23.32 7.19 3.20
CA GLU A 11 -23.24 7.38 4.66
C GLU A 11 -23.34 6.04 5.40
N SER A 12 -24.30 5.20 5.03
CA SER A 12 -24.45 3.86 5.60
C SER A 12 -23.26 2.95 5.26
N GLU A 13 -22.78 2.99 4.02
CA GLU A 13 -21.60 2.23 3.61
C GLU A 13 -20.36 2.65 4.41
N TYR A 14 -20.13 3.97 4.54
CA TYR A 14 -19.04 4.51 5.35
C TYR A 14 -19.13 4.04 6.81
N LYS A 15 -20.30 4.16 7.45
CA LYS A 15 -20.46 3.76 8.87
C LYS A 15 -20.11 2.29 9.07
N LYS A 16 -20.56 1.40 8.17
CA LYS A 16 -20.23 -0.03 8.22
C LYS A 16 -18.73 -0.28 8.08
N LEU A 17 -18.09 0.36 7.09
CA LEU A 17 -16.64 0.25 6.88
C LEU A 17 -15.85 0.76 8.09
N GLN A 18 -16.29 1.89 8.64
CA GLN A 18 -15.67 2.56 9.78
C GLN A 18 -15.78 1.71 11.05
N ASP A 19 -16.91 1.08 11.31
CA ASP A 19 -17.06 0.18 12.46
C ASP A 19 -16.21 -1.09 12.32
N ARG A 20 -16.14 -1.66 11.10
CA ARG A 20 -15.29 -2.81 10.81
C ARG A 20 -13.80 -2.47 11.01
N ALA A 21 -13.34 -1.36 10.43
CA ALA A 21 -11.98 -0.87 10.63
C ALA A 21 -11.65 -0.62 12.12
N ARG A 22 -12.61 -0.09 12.89
CA ARG A 22 -12.41 0.16 14.33
C ARG A 22 -12.18 -1.13 15.12
N ARG A 23 -12.97 -2.18 14.85
CA ARG A 23 -12.82 -3.49 15.49
C ARG A 23 -11.45 -4.10 15.19
N ILE A 24 -11.12 -4.23 13.90
CA ILE A 24 -9.86 -4.81 13.43
C ILE A 24 -8.65 -4.03 13.98
N SER A 25 -8.70 -2.70 13.95
CA SER A 25 -7.65 -1.86 14.54
C SER A 25 -7.46 -2.16 16.04
N LYS A 26 -8.55 -2.32 16.81
CA LYS A 26 -8.45 -2.63 18.24
C LYS A 26 -7.77 -3.98 18.48
N ASP A 27 -8.19 -5.01 17.74
CA ASP A 27 -7.64 -6.36 17.89
C ASP A 27 -6.15 -6.41 17.50
N LEU A 28 -5.79 -5.74 16.40
CA LEU A 28 -4.40 -5.57 15.97
C LEU A 28 -3.58 -4.79 17.00
N GLY A 29 -4.16 -3.74 17.59
CA GLY A 29 -3.53 -2.95 18.64
C GLY A 29 -3.15 -3.75 19.88
N ILE A 30 -4.09 -4.57 20.35
CA ILE A 30 -3.90 -5.45 21.51
C ILE A 30 -2.82 -6.47 21.18
N HIS A 31 -2.90 -7.12 20.01
CA HIS A 31 -1.94 -8.15 19.63
C HIS A 31 -0.51 -7.61 19.45
N GLU A 32 -0.35 -6.45 18.80
CA GLU A 32 0.96 -5.83 18.56
C GLU A 32 1.48 -5.02 19.76
N ALA A 33 0.77 -5.02 20.90
CA ALA A 33 1.08 -4.23 22.09
C ALA A 33 1.34 -2.74 21.76
N LYS A 34 0.52 -2.17 20.88
CA LYS A 34 0.67 -0.78 20.42
C LYS A 34 0.14 0.21 21.45
N ASN A 35 0.96 1.20 21.78
CA ASN A 35 0.57 2.33 22.65
C ASN A 35 -0.44 3.28 21.99
N LEU A 36 -0.49 3.31 20.66
CA LEU A 36 -1.42 4.14 19.88
C LEU A 36 -1.82 3.39 18.61
N VAL A 37 -3.12 3.41 18.32
CA VAL A 37 -3.68 2.82 17.11
C VAL A 37 -4.64 3.82 16.49
N LYS A 38 -4.48 4.08 15.18
CA LYS A 38 -5.53 4.78 14.45
C LYS A 38 -6.61 3.76 14.08
N SER A 39 -7.82 4.00 14.58
CA SER A 39 -8.96 3.10 14.40
C SER A 39 -10.04 3.69 13.51
N THR A 40 -9.88 4.94 13.08
CA THR A 40 -10.85 5.65 12.25
C THR A 40 -10.21 6.43 11.10
N PHE A 41 -11.03 6.77 10.12
CA PHE A 41 -10.68 7.64 9.01
C PHE A 41 -11.81 8.64 8.73
N PRO A 42 -11.51 9.84 8.21
CA PRO A 42 -12.53 10.81 7.82
C PRO A 42 -13.50 10.28 6.77
N TYR A 43 -14.76 10.74 6.80
CA TYR A 43 -15.77 10.43 5.79
C TYR A 43 -15.27 10.67 4.35
N ASN A 44 -14.61 11.79 4.14
CA ASN A 44 -14.05 12.18 2.83
C ASN A 44 -12.90 11.29 2.35
N ASN A 45 -12.45 10.32 3.15
CA ASN A 45 -11.43 9.34 2.78
C ASN A 45 -12.02 7.99 2.39
N TYR A 46 -13.34 7.82 2.53
CA TYR A 46 -14.06 6.67 2.00
C TYR A 46 -13.98 6.67 0.47
N ARG A 47 -13.71 5.49 -0.09
CA ARG A 47 -13.65 5.24 -1.52
C ARG A 47 -14.31 3.91 -1.81
N LYS A 48 -14.96 3.85 -2.97
CA LYS A 48 -15.47 2.64 -3.58
C LYS A 48 -14.91 2.55 -5.00
N VAL A 49 -14.36 1.40 -5.37
CA VAL A 49 -13.78 1.18 -6.69
C VAL A 49 -14.27 -0.15 -7.24
N ASP A 50 -14.60 -0.18 -8.54
CA ASP A 50 -14.83 -1.41 -9.28
C ASP A 50 -13.51 -1.87 -9.92
N ILE A 51 -13.13 -3.12 -9.68
CA ILE A 51 -11.97 -3.76 -10.32
C ILE A 51 -12.45 -5.07 -10.91
N ASP A 52 -12.43 -5.18 -12.24
CA ASP A 52 -12.91 -6.32 -13.02
C ASP A 52 -14.36 -6.75 -12.67
N GLY A 53 -15.26 -5.81 -12.39
CA GLY A 53 -16.66 -6.10 -12.03
C GLY A 53 -16.88 -6.47 -10.56
N HIS A 54 -15.85 -6.29 -9.71
CA HIS A 54 -15.94 -6.49 -8.27
C HIS A 54 -15.77 -5.16 -7.52
N ASP A 55 -16.74 -4.85 -6.65
CA ASP A 55 -16.70 -3.68 -5.78
C ASP A 55 -15.70 -3.89 -4.62
N PHE A 56 -14.80 -2.93 -4.43
CA PHE A 56 -13.91 -2.84 -3.28
C PHE A 56 -14.11 -1.53 -2.53
N TYR A 57 -13.99 -1.61 -1.21
CA TYR A 57 -14.23 -0.51 -0.29
C TYR A 57 -12.95 -0.21 0.44
N TYR A 58 -12.51 1.05 0.45
CA TYR A 58 -11.31 1.42 1.17
C TYR A 58 -11.39 2.79 1.84
N GLY A 59 -10.69 2.92 2.95
CA GLY A 59 -10.67 4.11 3.78
C GLY A 59 -9.38 4.16 4.59
N GLY A 60 -8.79 5.35 4.72
CA GLY A 60 -7.46 5.48 5.31
C GLY A 60 -7.14 6.87 5.81
N THR A 61 -5.88 7.07 6.20
CA THR A 61 -5.44 8.34 6.76
C THR A 61 -5.21 9.39 5.67
N ASN A 62 -5.41 10.66 6.03
CA ASN A 62 -5.14 11.79 5.13
C ASN A 62 -3.72 11.74 4.57
N ILE A 63 -2.73 11.44 5.41
CA ILE A 63 -1.33 11.39 4.99
C ILE A 63 -1.13 10.28 3.96
N PHE A 64 -1.70 9.08 4.14
CA PHE A 64 -1.56 8.01 3.16
C PHE A 64 -2.16 8.41 1.81
N LEU A 65 -3.39 8.93 1.80
CA LEU A 65 -4.08 9.32 0.58
C LEU A 65 -3.38 10.48 -0.13
N ILE A 66 -3.09 11.58 0.57
CA ILE A 66 -2.41 12.74 -0.01
C ILE A 66 -1.04 12.34 -0.58
N VAL A 67 -0.27 11.53 0.14
CA VAL A 67 1.04 11.07 -0.32
C VAL A 67 0.93 10.27 -1.62
N THR A 68 -0.01 9.32 -1.68
CA THR A 68 -0.16 8.41 -2.82
C THR A 68 -0.90 9.03 -4.01
N GLU A 69 -1.81 9.99 -3.79
CA GLU A 69 -2.58 10.64 -4.85
C GLU A 69 -1.85 11.85 -5.45
N ILE A 70 -1.00 12.53 -4.66
CA ILE A 70 -0.46 13.86 -5.04
C ILE A 70 1.06 13.93 -4.80
N VAL A 71 1.52 13.72 -3.57
CA VAL A 71 2.86 14.18 -3.16
C VAL A 71 3.99 13.42 -3.84
N ILE A 72 3.85 12.11 -4.08
CA ILE A 72 4.91 11.34 -4.73
C ILE A 72 5.19 11.90 -6.13
N GLU A 73 4.16 12.16 -6.93
CA GLU A 73 4.33 12.66 -8.29
C GLU A 73 4.88 14.10 -8.33
N GLU A 74 4.45 14.95 -7.41
CA GLU A 74 5.01 16.30 -7.26
C GLU A 74 6.48 16.27 -6.82
N ALA A 75 6.80 15.45 -5.82
CA ALA A 75 8.16 15.28 -5.32
C ALA A 75 9.08 14.70 -6.39
N LEU A 76 8.58 13.81 -7.22
CA LEU A 76 9.32 13.23 -8.35
C LEU A 76 9.69 14.32 -9.37
N LYS A 77 8.75 15.23 -9.69
CA LYS A 77 9.00 16.37 -10.60
C LYS A 77 9.98 17.37 -10.02
N MET A 78 9.85 17.70 -8.73
CA MET A 78 10.67 18.74 -8.07
C MET A 78 12.06 18.23 -7.66
N PHE A 79 12.16 16.97 -7.25
CA PHE A 79 13.37 16.39 -6.64
C PHE A 79 13.70 15.01 -7.25
N PRO A 80 13.84 14.86 -8.58
CA PRO A 80 14.00 13.54 -9.21
C PRO A 80 15.24 12.77 -8.72
N LYS A 81 16.33 13.48 -8.37
CA LYS A 81 17.58 12.87 -7.84
C LYS A 81 17.42 12.19 -6.47
N ASN A 82 16.30 12.44 -5.78
CA ASN A 82 16.00 11.82 -4.50
C ASN A 82 15.41 10.42 -4.64
N PHE A 83 14.99 10.05 -5.85
CA PHE A 83 14.47 8.75 -6.21
C PHE A 83 15.54 7.96 -6.98
N GLY A 84 15.47 6.63 -6.91
CA GLY A 84 16.41 5.70 -7.55
C GLY A 84 17.84 5.68 -7.00
N ASN A 85 18.13 6.38 -5.90
CA ASN A 85 19.49 6.51 -5.37
C ASN A 85 19.87 5.47 -4.28
N GLY A 86 18.97 4.52 -4.02
CA GLY A 86 19.16 3.47 -3.01
C GLY A 86 19.09 3.96 -1.56
N ASN A 87 18.46 5.11 -1.28
CA ASN A 87 18.30 5.62 0.08
C ASN A 87 16.88 6.11 0.39
N ALA A 88 16.16 5.36 1.22
CA ALA A 88 14.79 5.66 1.64
C ALA A 88 14.64 7.02 2.33
N VAL A 89 15.65 7.46 3.09
CA VAL A 89 15.65 8.79 3.72
C VAL A 89 15.65 9.91 2.68
N SER A 90 16.27 9.69 1.50
CA SER A 90 16.27 10.65 0.41
C SER A 90 14.86 10.87 -0.15
N VAL A 91 14.11 9.78 -0.33
CA VAL A 91 12.71 9.81 -0.78
C VAL A 91 11.85 10.57 0.23
N LEU A 92 11.93 10.21 1.52
CA LEU A 92 11.18 10.90 2.58
C LEU A 92 11.54 12.38 2.69
N HIS A 93 12.80 12.74 2.42
CA HIS A 93 13.22 14.14 2.38
C HIS A 93 12.54 14.91 1.24
N ALA A 94 12.46 14.33 0.03
CA ALA A 94 11.77 14.94 -1.10
C ALA A 94 10.27 15.14 -0.81
N LEU A 95 9.60 14.12 -0.25
CA LEU A 95 8.19 14.22 0.14
C LEU A 95 7.99 15.33 1.17
N ASN A 96 8.83 15.40 2.20
CA ASN A 96 8.76 16.45 3.21
C ASN A 96 9.05 17.85 2.63
N LYS A 97 9.96 17.99 1.67
CA LYS A 97 10.21 19.28 1.01
C LYS A 97 9.08 19.72 0.08
N THR A 98 8.25 18.78 -0.38
CA THR A 98 7.13 19.05 -1.29
C THR A 98 5.89 19.58 -0.56
N ARG A 99 5.50 18.96 0.57
CA ARG A 99 4.30 19.38 1.34
C ARG A 99 4.55 19.85 2.77
N PHE A 100 5.81 19.90 3.19
CA PHE A 100 6.26 20.35 4.52
C PHE A 100 5.44 19.76 5.67
N LEU A 101 5.72 18.52 6.04
CA LEU A 101 5.10 17.92 7.23
C LEU A 101 5.77 18.39 8.53
N HIS A 102 7.08 18.62 8.49
CA HIS A 102 7.83 19.08 9.66
C HIS A 102 9.18 19.70 9.27
N GLU A 103 9.66 20.65 10.06
CA GLU A 103 10.95 21.32 9.86
C GLU A 103 12.13 20.32 9.94
N ARG A 104 12.14 19.53 11.02
CA ARG A 104 13.14 18.48 11.25
C ARG A 104 12.77 17.21 10.50
N ILE A 105 13.65 16.78 9.58
CA ILE A 105 13.45 15.56 8.78
C ILE A 105 13.25 14.30 9.63
N LYS A 106 13.92 14.19 10.79
CA LYS A 106 13.77 13.06 11.70
C LYS A 106 12.33 12.91 12.20
N ASP A 107 11.66 14.01 12.49
CA ASP A 107 10.29 14.02 12.99
C ASP A 107 9.29 13.83 11.84
N ALA A 108 9.56 14.38 10.65
CA ALA A 108 8.80 14.04 9.44
C ALA A 108 8.85 12.53 9.14
N ILE A 109 10.02 11.90 9.26
CA ILE A 109 10.18 10.44 9.07
C ILE A 109 9.33 9.67 10.09
N ARG A 110 9.32 10.09 11.35
CA ARG A 110 8.47 9.49 12.39
C ARG A 110 6.99 9.61 12.04
N ILE A 111 6.56 10.78 11.55
CA ILE A 111 5.18 11.01 11.12
C ILE A 111 4.84 10.04 9.98
N TYR A 112 5.64 9.97 8.91
CA TYR A 112 5.37 9.08 7.79
C TYR A 112 5.30 7.60 8.20
N GLY A 113 6.17 7.18 9.11
CA GLY A 113 6.21 5.80 9.62
C GLY A 113 5.15 5.46 10.68
N ASN A 114 4.32 6.42 11.10
CA ASN A 114 3.37 6.22 12.19
C ASN A 114 1.92 6.12 11.69
N GLU A 115 1.38 4.90 11.66
CA GLU A 115 -0.03 4.60 11.43
C GLU A 115 -0.59 5.39 10.22
N ASN A 116 0.11 5.38 9.08
CA ASN A 116 -0.40 5.95 7.82
C ASN A 116 -0.68 4.83 6.85
N PHE A 117 -1.96 4.55 6.67
CA PHE A 117 -2.43 3.38 5.96
C PHE A 117 -3.78 3.61 5.31
N VAL A 118 -4.16 2.66 4.48
CA VAL A 118 -5.53 2.43 4.03
C VAL A 118 -5.95 1.00 4.37
N TRP A 119 -7.19 0.84 4.79
CA TRP A 119 -7.86 -0.45 4.87
C TRP A 119 -8.58 -0.72 3.55
N VAL A 120 -8.52 -1.96 3.06
CA VAL A 120 -9.26 -2.41 1.87
C VAL A 120 -10.05 -3.66 2.19
N PHE A 121 -11.29 -3.67 1.71
CA PHE A 121 -12.27 -4.72 1.95
C PHE A 121 -13.00 -5.09 0.64
N ASP A 122 -13.29 -6.37 0.47
CA ASP A 122 -14.11 -6.93 -0.64
C ASP A 122 -15.62 -6.82 -0.41
N ARG A 123 -16.02 -6.48 0.83
CA ARG A 123 -17.43 -6.37 1.24
C ARG A 123 -17.56 -5.47 2.46
N LEU A 124 -18.78 -4.99 2.71
CA LEU A 124 -19.09 -4.19 3.90
C LEU A 124 -19.47 -5.03 5.12
N SER A 125 -19.94 -6.27 4.93
CA SER A 125 -20.28 -7.20 6.01
C SER A 125 -19.02 -7.73 6.71
N ASP A 126 -19.18 -8.10 7.97
CA ASP A 126 -18.13 -8.68 8.81
C ASP A 126 -18.37 -10.20 8.92
N ASP A 127 -18.08 -10.90 7.83
CA ASP A 127 -18.18 -12.37 7.79
C ASP A 127 -16.79 -12.96 8.10
N ASN A 128 -16.76 -14.08 8.82
CA ASN A 128 -15.53 -14.73 9.32
C ASN A 128 -14.49 -15.10 8.24
N ASP A 129 -14.90 -15.17 6.98
CA ASP A 129 -14.08 -15.55 5.82
C ASP A 129 -13.55 -14.37 5.01
N SER A 130 -13.86 -13.14 5.44
CA SER A 130 -13.45 -11.93 4.72
C SER A 130 -11.97 -11.63 4.94
N ARG A 131 -11.18 -11.66 3.86
CA ARG A 131 -9.77 -11.25 3.89
C ARG A 131 -9.69 -9.73 4.02
N ILE A 132 -8.79 -9.23 4.86
CA ILE A 132 -8.62 -7.79 5.11
C ILE A 132 -7.22 -7.40 4.68
N LEU A 133 -7.11 -6.38 3.83
CA LEU A 133 -5.83 -5.85 3.39
C LEU A 133 -5.58 -4.48 4.04
N ARG A 134 -4.40 -4.32 4.64
CA ARG A 134 -3.87 -3.03 5.10
C ARG A 134 -2.66 -2.66 4.29
N LEU A 135 -2.69 -1.48 3.68
CA LEU A 135 -1.54 -0.92 2.97
C LEU A 135 -0.99 0.24 3.79
N ASP A 136 0.18 0.07 4.37
CA ASP A 136 0.93 1.17 5.01
C ASP A 136 1.82 1.88 3.98
N LEU A 137 2.23 3.12 4.24
CA LEU A 137 3.29 3.78 3.45
C LEU A 137 4.59 2.97 3.50
N PHE A 138 5.01 2.59 4.70
CA PHE A 138 6.05 1.61 4.99
C PHE A 138 5.92 1.16 6.45
N ARG A 139 6.44 -0.02 6.79
CA ARG A 139 6.40 -0.54 8.18
C ARG A 139 7.64 -0.20 8.98
N ARG A 140 8.82 -0.29 8.35
CA ARG A 140 10.10 0.02 8.99
C ARG A 140 11.07 0.68 8.02
N LEU A 141 11.99 1.46 8.58
CA LEU A 141 13.20 1.91 7.91
C LEU A 141 14.38 1.15 8.49
N ASN A 142 15.06 0.38 7.65
CA ASN A 142 16.19 -0.43 8.06
C ASN A 142 17.49 0.14 7.49
N LYS A 143 18.52 0.25 8.32
CA LYS A 143 19.84 0.66 7.88
C LYS A 143 20.42 -0.44 6.98
N ILE A 144 20.94 -0.07 5.82
CA ILE A 144 21.54 -1.04 4.91
C ILE A 144 22.91 -1.47 5.47
N PRO A 145 23.16 -2.77 5.68
CA PRO A 145 24.46 -3.26 6.12
C PRO A 145 25.59 -2.77 5.20
N HIS A 146 26.73 -2.41 5.79
CA HIS A 146 27.94 -1.96 5.08
C HIS A 146 27.79 -0.69 4.20
N LYS A 147 26.63 -0.01 4.20
CA LYS A 147 26.44 1.28 3.50
C LYS A 147 26.25 2.41 4.50
N LYS A 148 27.25 3.30 4.59
CA LYS A 148 27.20 4.46 5.50
C LYS A 148 26.02 5.36 5.13
N ARG A 149 25.16 5.65 6.10
CA ARG A 149 24.00 6.57 5.99
C ARG A 149 22.94 6.19 4.91
N LYS A 150 22.87 4.93 4.47
CA LYS A 150 21.78 4.46 3.59
C LYS A 150 20.76 3.62 4.34
N TRP A 151 19.50 3.82 3.99
CA TRP A 151 18.34 3.14 4.57
C TRP A 151 17.48 2.55 3.46
N ASP A 152 16.80 1.45 3.76
CA ASP A 152 15.78 0.88 2.87
C ASP A 152 14.42 0.83 3.58
N PHE A 153 13.36 0.89 2.79
CA PHE A 153 12.01 0.67 3.27
C PHE A 153 11.78 -0.82 3.54
N THR A 154 10.86 -1.16 4.43
CA THR A 154 10.43 -2.54 4.67
C THR A 154 8.92 -2.57 4.79
N GLY A 155 8.28 -3.36 3.91
CA GLY A 155 6.82 -3.41 3.79
C GLY A 155 6.21 -2.12 3.24
N GLY A 156 4.93 -2.20 2.91
CA GLY A 156 4.13 -1.07 2.46
C GLY A 156 4.41 -0.62 1.03
N ILE A 157 3.71 0.44 0.63
CA ILE A 157 3.73 0.99 -0.72
C ILE A 157 5.14 1.43 -1.12
N PHE A 158 5.89 2.12 -0.27
CA PHE A 158 7.24 2.60 -0.65
C PHE A 158 8.24 1.49 -0.92
N HIS A 159 8.10 0.33 -0.28
CA HIS A 159 8.93 -0.83 -0.62
C HIS A 159 8.53 -1.38 -1.99
N ALA A 160 7.24 -1.51 -2.28
CA ALA A 160 6.73 -1.99 -3.57
C ALA A 160 7.13 -1.05 -4.73
N LEU A 161 7.06 0.27 -4.52
CA LEU A 161 7.43 1.30 -5.50
C LEU A 161 8.90 1.24 -5.95
N LYS A 162 9.75 0.47 -5.26
CA LYS A 162 11.15 0.23 -5.67
C LYS A 162 11.27 -0.34 -7.08
N HIS A 163 10.23 -1.03 -7.53
CA HIS A 163 10.21 -1.76 -8.79
C HIS A 163 9.44 -1.04 -9.90
N PHE A 164 8.97 0.18 -9.66
CA PHE A 164 8.12 0.92 -10.60
C PHE A 164 8.68 2.30 -10.90
N SER A 165 8.30 2.82 -12.06
CA SER A 165 8.66 4.15 -12.54
C SER A 165 7.42 4.88 -13.10
N ILE A 166 7.53 6.20 -13.27
CA ILE A 166 6.61 6.99 -14.09
C ILE A 166 7.46 7.78 -15.09
N LYS A 167 7.19 7.60 -16.38
CA LYS A 167 7.92 8.26 -17.49
C LYS A 167 9.44 8.11 -17.37
N GLY A 168 9.89 6.89 -17.08
CA GLY A 168 11.31 6.55 -16.90
C GLY A 168 11.94 7.02 -15.58
N GLN A 169 11.18 7.63 -14.67
CA GLN A 169 11.70 8.09 -13.38
C GLN A 169 11.30 7.11 -12.26
N PRO A 170 12.25 6.54 -11.50
CA PRO A 170 11.93 5.60 -10.43
C PRO A 170 11.07 6.21 -9.32
N LEU A 171 10.19 5.41 -8.71
CA LEU A 171 9.23 5.90 -7.71
C LEU A 171 9.68 5.73 -6.26
N SER A 172 10.81 5.06 -6.00
CA SER A 172 11.33 4.86 -4.65
C SER A 172 12.85 4.67 -4.68
N THR A 173 13.41 3.72 -3.93
CA THR A 173 14.85 3.54 -3.76
C THR A 173 15.52 2.78 -4.90
N GLY A 174 14.77 2.04 -5.71
CA GLY A 174 15.28 1.17 -6.77
C GLY A 174 15.44 1.88 -8.10
N THR A 175 16.22 1.28 -8.99
CA THR A 175 16.52 1.83 -10.32
C THR A 175 15.73 1.14 -11.44
N ASP A 176 14.81 0.24 -11.07
CA ASP A 176 14.01 -0.50 -12.03
C ASP A 176 13.08 0.47 -12.78
N ILE A 177 13.04 0.34 -14.10
CA ILE A 177 12.14 1.12 -14.96
C ILE A 177 11.02 0.19 -15.43
N ASN A 178 9.89 0.26 -14.73
CA ASN A 178 8.63 -0.37 -15.12
C ASN A 178 7.55 0.70 -15.00
N ASP A 179 7.29 1.38 -16.12
CA ASP A 179 6.41 2.54 -16.13
C ASP A 179 4.96 2.15 -15.84
N VAL A 180 4.36 2.87 -14.90
CA VAL A 180 2.94 2.86 -14.62
C VAL A 180 2.34 4.23 -14.94
N GLN A 181 1.01 4.29 -15.06
CA GLN A 181 0.33 5.57 -15.32
C GLN A 181 0.40 6.51 -14.10
N ASN A 182 0.14 5.96 -12.92
CA ASN A 182 0.12 6.68 -11.65
C ASN A 182 0.22 5.68 -10.47
N ILE A 183 0.35 6.20 -9.26
CA ILE A 183 0.46 5.38 -8.03
C ILE A 183 -0.83 4.60 -7.74
N GLN A 184 -2.00 5.15 -8.07
CA GLN A 184 -3.29 4.48 -7.86
C GLN A 184 -3.41 3.20 -8.68
N SER A 185 -2.84 3.17 -9.88
CA SER A 185 -2.77 1.97 -10.72
C SER A 185 -2.06 0.81 -10.01
N ILE A 186 -1.02 1.10 -9.22
CA ILE A 186 -0.31 0.10 -8.42
C ILE A 186 -1.16 -0.35 -7.24
N ILE A 187 -1.87 0.57 -6.57
CA ILE A 187 -2.80 0.23 -5.48
C ILE A 187 -3.90 -0.70 -6.00
N PHE A 188 -4.54 -0.38 -7.12
CA PHE A 188 -5.57 -1.24 -7.72
C PHE A 188 -5.00 -2.59 -8.16
N LEU A 189 -3.79 -2.62 -8.69
CA LEU A 189 -3.12 -3.88 -9.02
C LEU A 189 -2.85 -4.74 -7.77
N ILE A 190 -2.47 -4.13 -6.65
CA ILE A 190 -2.32 -4.83 -5.36
C ILE A 190 -3.66 -5.40 -4.89
N ILE A 191 -4.74 -4.61 -4.98
CA ILE A 191 -6.10 -5.04 -4.60
C ILE A 191 -6.55 -6.22 -5.47
N LYS A 192 -6.40 -6.10 -6.80
CA LYS A 192 -6.67 -7.17 -7.76
C LYS A 192 -5.91 -8.44 -7.43
N ALA A 193 -4.59 -8.34 -7.29
CA ALA A 193 -3.75 -9.48 -6.96
C ALA A 193 -4.17 -10.13 -5.65
N PHE A 194 -4.44 -9.35 -4.61
CA PHE A 194 -4.79 -9.88 -3.31
C PHE A 194 -6.16 -10.58 -3.29
N PHE A 195 -7.19 -9.94 -3.85
CA PHE A 195 -8.57 -10.41 -3.71
C PHE A 195 -9.03 -11.35 -4.82
N LEU A 196 -8.57 -11.14 -6.06
CA LEU A 196 -9.12 -11.81 -7.24
C LEU A 196 -8.24 -12.93 -7.79
N ILE A 197 -6.95 -12.94 -7.44
CA ILE A 197 -6.00 -13.92 -7.98
C ILE A 197 -5.70 -14.97 -6.91
N PRO A 198 -5.80 -16.27 -7.23
CA PRO A 198 -5.37 -17.33 -6.34
C PRO A 198 -3.89 -17.20 -5.96
N GLY A 199 -3.59 -17.50 -4.71
CA GLY A 199 -2.24 -17.41 -4.16
C GLY A 199 -1.94 -18.59 -3.24
N THR A 200 -0.71 -18.68 -2.80
CA THR A 200 -0.19 -19.79 -2.00
C THR A 200 0.41 -19.28 -0.69
N PHE A 201 0.22 -20.04 0.38
CA PHE A 201 0.91 -19.80 1.65
C PHE A 201 2.29 -20.47 1.67
N ASP A 202 3.21 -19.90 2.44
CA ASP A 202 4.39 -20.63 2.91
C ASP A 202 3.99 -21.74 3.90
N GLY A 203 4.90 -22.68 4.18
CA GLY A 203 4.63 -23.77 5.10
C GLY A 203 4.27 -23.34 6.54
N ALA A 204 4.62 -22.09 6.90
CA ALA A 204 4.28 -21.49 8.19
C ALA A 204 2.93 -20.76 8.21
N GLY A 205 2.26 -20.56 7.06
CA GLY A 205 0.98 -19.84 6.96
C GLY A 205 1.06 -18.33 7.19
N THR A 206 2.26 -17.75 7.23
CA THR A 206 2.51 -16.32 7.54
C THR A 206 2.81 -15.47 6.31
N THR A 207 3.13 -16.10 5.18
CA THR A 207 3.41 -15.42 3.93
C THR A 207 2.47 -15.90 2.85
N TYR A 208 1.60 -15.01 2.39
CA TYR A 208 0.71 -15.26 1.26
C TYR A 208 1.34 -14.66 -0.01
N THR A 209 1.45 -15.48 -1.05
CA THR A 209 2.13 -15.11 -2.30
C THR A 209 1.19 -15.25 -3.47
N VAL A 210 1.11 -14.21 -4.30
CA VAL A 210 0.32 -14.21 -5.53
C VAL A 210 1.26 -13.96 -6.71
N THR A 211 1.08 -14.71 -7.79
CA THR A 211 1.77 -14.46 -9.06
C THR A 211 0.75 -13.99 -10.09
N PHE A 212 0.97 -12.80 -10.62
CA PHE A 212 0.10 -12.13 -11.58
C PHE A 212 0.82 -12.07 -12.93
N ASP A 213 0.14 -12.48 -14.00
CA ASP A 213 0.67 -12.31 -15.34
C ASP A 213 0.70 -10.81 -15.71
N TYR A 214 1.89 -10.28 -16.01
CA TYR A 214 2.08 -8.85 -16.25
C TYR A 214 2.30 -8.50 -17.73
N ASP A 215 3.26 -9.16 -18.37
CA ASP A 215 3.55 -8.99 -19.79
C ASP A 215 4.05 -10.33 -20.40
N GLU A 216 4.30 -10.37 -21.71
CA GLU A 216 4.77 -11.58 -22.41
C GLU A 216 6.05 -12.20 -21.82
N LYS A 217 6.86 -11.41 -21.11
CA LYS A 217 8.18 -11.79 -20.62
C LYS A 217 8.23 -11.97 -19.10
N TYR A 218 7.31 -11.36 -18.36
CA TYR A 218 7.41 -11.26 -16.92
C TYR A 218 6.07 -11.44 -16.20
N ASN A 219 6.14 -12.01 -15.00
CA ASN A 219 5.07 -11.96 -14.00
C ASN A 219 5.43 -10.96 -12.91
N LEU A 220 4.41 -10.45 -12.22
CA LEU A 220 4.57 -9.74 -10.96
C LEU A 220 4.26 -10.69 -9.79
N LYS A 221 5.17 -10.74 -8.83
CA LYS A 221 5.00 -11.54 -7.62
C LYS A 221 4.73 -10.63 -6.44
N PHE A 222 3.53 -10.75 -5.88
CA PHE A 222 3.08 -10.01 -4.71
C PHE A 222 3.29 -10.88 -3.48
N ILE A 223 3.89 -10.28 -2.44
CA ILE A 223 4.10 -10.96 -1.17
C ILE A 223 3.38 -10.18 -0.09
N PHE A 224 2.53 -10.89 0.66
CA PHE A 224 1.78 -10.37 1.79
C PHE A 224 2.21 -11.10 3.06
N TYR A 225 2.34 -10.35 4.14
CA TYR A 225 2.40 -10.89 5.50
C TYR A 225 0.97 -11.11 5.99
N HIS A 226 0.68 -12.30 6.50
CA HIS A 226 -0.59 -12.63 7.13
C HIS A 226 -0.44 -12.63 8.64
N GLU A 227 -1.13 -11.72 9.31
CA GLU A 227 -1.24 -11.69 10.76
C GLU A 227 -2.34 -12.64 11.21
N VAL A 228 -1.96 -13.85 11.59
CA VAL A 228 -2.87 -14.99 11.82
C VAL A 228 -3.96 -14.67 12.85
N ASN A 229 -3.61 -13.95 13.92
CA ASN A 229 -4.54 -13.67 15.01
C ASN A 229 -5.63 -12.65 14.63
N THR A 230 -5.33 -11.74 13.71
CA THR A 230 -6.27 -10.68 13.28
C THR A 230 -6.78 -10.86 11.86
N LYS A 231 -6.26 -11.87 11.15
CA LYS A 231 -6.52 -12.14 9.74
C LYS A 231 -6.23 -10.95 8.81
N VAL A 232 -5.42 -10.00 9.28
CA VAL A 232 -5.00 -8.82 8.50
C VAL A 232 -3.79 -9.18 7.64
N TYR A 233 -3.85 -8.77 6.38
CA TYR A 233 -2.76 -8.92 5.44
C TYR A 233 -2.08 -7.59 5.21
N PHE A 234 -0.76 -7.61 5.15
CA PHE A 234 0.07 -6.43 4.91
C PHE A 234 0.97 -6.66 3.70
N LEU A 235 1.06 -5.69 2.80
CA LEU A 235 1.99 -5.77 1.68
C LEU A 235 3.44 -5.81 2.20
N LYS A 236 4.17 -6.90 1.92
CA LYS A 236 5.61 -7.01 2.17
C LYS A 236 6.40 -6.38 1.02
N THR A 237 6.12 -6.82 -0.21
CA THR A 237 6.82 -6.36 -1.42
C THR A 237 6.09 -6.81 -2.69
N ILE A 238 6.51 -6.26 -3.82
CA ILE A 238 6.16 -6.70 -5.18
C ILE A 238 7.48 -6.78 -5.94
N TYR A 239 7.72 -7.82 -6.72
CA TYR A 239 8.85 -7.82 -7.65
C TYR A 239 8.52 -8.52 -8.96
N LYS A 240 9.28 -8.15 -10.00
CA LYS A 240 9.17 -8.72 -11.34
C LYS A 240 9.96 -10.02 -11.42
N ILE A 241 9.37 -11.08 -11.97
CA ILE A 241 10.03 -12.35 -12.26
C ILE A 241 9.91 -12.68 -13.75
N LYS A 242 10.97 -13.17 -14.38
CA LYS A 242 10.89 -13.63 -15.77
C LYS A 242 10.01 -14.88 -15.84
N LYS A 243 9.13 -14.95 -16.85
CA LYS A 243 8.42 -16.17 -17.17
C LYS A 243 9.45 -17.25 -17.55
N LYS A 244 9.26 -18.47 -17.04
CA LYS A 244 10.04 -19.61 -17.54
C LYS A 244 9.58 -19.85 -18.98
N LYS A 245 10.53 -19.94 -19.92
CA LYS A 245 10.20 -20.45 -21.26
C LYS A 245 9.72 -21.89 -21.05
N GLU A 246 8.50 -22.18 -21.47
CA GLU A 246 8.08 -23.56 -21.67
C GLU A 246 9.09 -24.17 -22.66
N LYS A 247 9.73 -25.26 -22.23
CA LYS A 247 10.65 -26.04 -23.07
C LYS A 247 9.83 -27.03 -23.87
#